data_AF-A0A5B7HND7-F1
#
_entry.id   AF-A0A5B7HND7-F1
#
_cell.length_a   1.000
_cell.length_b   1.000
_cell.length_c   1.000
_cell.angle_alpha   90.00
_cell.angle_beta   90.00
_cell.angle_gamma   90.00
#
_symmetry.space_group_name_H-M   'P 1'
#
loop_
_entity.id
_entity.type
_entity.pdbx_description
1 polymer ?
#
loop_
_entity_poly.entity_id
_entity_poly.type
_entity_poly.pdbx_seq_one_letter_code
_entity_poly.pdbx_strand_id
1 'polypeptide(L)'
;MKKPSRTPIIIVPNSPKSLITMLNAKDLLQDMKFVSLEEKRKQGTKRETEILIQRPKPGGLTVPYRVTDNPSKLSYADWDRVVAVFAMGPAWQFKGWPNEGNPVEIFNRSKYVYLSL
;
A
#
# COMPACT_ATOMS: atom_id res chain seq x y z
N MET A 1 -23.13 8.95 -16.41
CA MET A 1 -21.66 8.81 -16.23
C MET A 1 -21.38 7.55 -15.40
N LYS A 2 -20.65 6.56 -15.94
CA LYS A 2 -20.20 5.40 -15.14
C LYS A 2 -19.26 5.93 -14.06
N LYS A 3 -19.57 5.70 -12.77
CA LYS A 3 -18.69 6.11 -11.66
C LYS A 3 -17.29 5.52 -11.93
N PRO A 4 -16.21 6.32 -11.93
CA PRO A 4 -14.87 5.77 -12.03
C PRO A 4 -14.68 4.74 -10.91
N SER A 5 -14.07 3.60 -11.24
CA SER A 5 -13.81 2.54 -10.27
C SER A 5 -13.08 3.12 -9.05
N ARG A 6 -13.69 2.98 -7.87
CA ARG A 6 -13.28 3.60 -6.61
C ARG A 6 -12.36 2.71 -5.77
N THR A 7 -11.72 1.70 -6.38
CA THR A 7 -10.84 0.78 -5.64
C THR A 7 -9.74 1.58 -4.95
N PRO A 8 -9.71 1.64 -3.61
CA PRO A 8 -8.70 2.42 -2.90
C PRO A 8 -7.32 1.78 -3.04
N ILE A 9 -6.26 2.58 -2.97
CA ILE A 9 -4.88 2.13 -3.12
C ILE A 9 -4.13 2.26 -1.79
N ILE A 10 -3.38 1.23 -1.44
CA ILE A 10 -2.43 1.21 -0.34
C ILE A 10 -1.03 1.10 -0.94
N ILE A 11 -0.12 1.98 -0.52
CA ILE A 11 1.29 1.92 -0.90
C ILE A 11 2.07 1.27 0.25
N VAL A 12 2.91 0.28 -0.06
CA VAL A 12 3.86 -0.32 0.89
C VAL A 12 5.31 -0.03 0.47
N PRO A 13 6.31 -0.07 1.37
CA PRO A 13 7.69 0.19 0.99
C PRO A 13 8.23 -0.90 0.05
N ASN A 14 8.92 -0.49 -1.01
CA ASN A 14 9.79 -1.37 -1.79
C ASN A 14 11.16 -1.47 -1.13
N SER A 15 11.22 -2.08 0.06
CA SER A 15 12.45 -2.25 0.82
C SER A 15 12.46 -3.59 1.52
N PRO A 16 13.53 -4.41 1.35
CA PRO A 16 13.65 -5.71 2.01
C PRO A 16 13.84 -5.60 3.52
N LYS A 17 14.10 -4.39 4.05
CA LYS A 17 14.24 -4.11 5.49
C LYS A 17 12.91 -3.70 6.15
N SER A 18 11.86 -3.45 5.38
CA SER A 18 10.55 -3.09 5.91
C SER A 18 9.87 -4.32 6.53
N LEU A 19 9.14 -4.13 7.65
CA LEU A 19 8.32 -5.20 8.25
C LEU A 19 7.14 -5.60 7.34
N ILE A 20 6.64 -4.69 6.52
CA ILE A 20 5.61 -4.94 5.51
C ILE A 20 6.17 -4.74 4.11
N THR A 21 5.96 -5.73 3.24
CA THR A 21 6.31 -5.68 1.80
C THR A 21 5.23 -6.38 0.99
N MET A 22 5.34 -6.36 -0.34
CA MET A 22 4.43 -7.13 -1.20
C MET A 22 4.44 -8.65 -0.93
N LEU A 23 5.44 -9.19 -0.22
CA LEU A 23 5.48 -10.62 0.13
C LEU A 23 4.47 -10.99 1.23
N ASN A 24 4.21 -10.09 2.18
CA ASN A 24 3.37 -10.35 3.36
C ASN A 24 2.21 -9.36 3.53
N ALA A 25 2.06 -8.39 2.61
CA ALA A 25 1.01 -7.38 2.68
C ALA A 25 -0.40 -8.01 2.69
N LYS A 26 -0.61 -9.12 1.98
CA LYS A 26 -1.90 -9.81 2.01
C LYS A 26 -2.20 -10.38 3.39
N ASP A 27 -1.26 -11.13 3.97
CA ASP A 27 -1.43 -11.74 5.29
C ASP A 27 -1.73 -10.68 6.35
N LEU A 28 -0.99 -9.57 6.31
CA LEU A 28 -1.14 -8.51 7.28
C LEU A 28 -2.43 -7.70 7.08
N LEU A 29 -2.74 -7.26 5.85
CA LEU A 29 -3.83 -6.32 5.59
C LEU A 29 -5.19 -6.99 5.38
N GLN A 30 -5.21 -8.22 4.89
CA GLN A 30 -6.44 -8.97 4.65
C GLN A 30 -6.73 -9.94 5.79
N ASP A 31 -5.73 -10.75 6.15
CA ASP A 31 -5.91 -11.88 7.06
C ASP A 31 -5.60 -11.49 8.52
N MET A 32 -5.25 -10.22 8.75
CA MET A 32 -4.90 -9.64 10.05
C MET A 32 -3.80 -10.44 10.78
N LYS A 33 -2.90 -11.06 10.00
CA LYS A 33 -1.86 -11.96 10.49
C LYS A 33 -0.49 -11.47 10.03
N PHE A 34 0.38 -11.16 11.00
CA PHE A 34 1.78 -10.90 10.67
C PHE A 34 2.50 -12.22 10.33
N VAL A 35 3.08 -12.28 9.14
CA VAL A 35 3.97 -13.35 8.68
C VAL A 35 5.30 -12.70 8.32
N SER A 36 6.40 -13.23 8.86
CA SER A 36 7.72 -12.66 8.65
C SER A 36 8.19 -12.83 7.20
N LEU A 37 9.08 -11.94 6.74
CA LEU A 37 9.68 -12.08 5.41
C LEU A 37 10.53 -13.35 5.29
N GLU A 38 11.12 -13.81 6.39
CA GLU A 38 11.87 -15.07 6.43
C GLU A 38 10.96 -16.28 6.17
N GLU A 39 9.81 -16.34 6.83
CA GLU A 39 8.80 -17.39 6.61
C GLU A 39 8.29 -17.37 5.17
N LYS A 40 7.98 -16.19 4.62
CA LYS A 40 7.54 -16.06 3.22
C LYS A 40 8.59 -16.56 2.22
N ARG A 41 9.87 -16.28 2.48
CA ARG A 41 10.99 -16.78 1.67
C ARG A 41 11.13 -18.30 1.78
N LYS A 42 11.02 -18.87 2.99
CA LYS A 42 11.04 -20.33 3.20
C LYS A 42 9.90 -21.04 2.45
N GLN A 43 8.74 -20.39 2.35
CA GLN A 43 7.59 -20.89 1.59
C GLN A 43 7.74 -20.74 0.06
N GLY A 44 8.82 -20.11 -0.43
CA GLY A 44 9.01 -19.85 -1.86
C GLY A 44 8.01 -18.84 -2.44
N THR A 45 7.45 -17.95 -1.60
CA THR A 45 6.47 -16.96 -2.05
C THR A 45 7.09 -16.04 -3.08
N LYS A 46 6.45 -15.94 -4.26
CA LYS A 46 6.86 -15.01 -5.31
C LYS A 46 6.29 -13.62 -5.01
N ARG A 47 7.12 -12.60 -5.20
CA ARG A 47 6.69 -11.20 -5.09
C ARG A 47 5.83 -10.82 -6.30
N GLU A 48 4.65 -10.27 -6.04
CA GLU A 48 3.82 -9.60 -7.02
C GLU A 48 4.07 -8.08 -6.97
N THR A 49 3.90 -7.39 -8.11
CA THR A 49 4.07 -5.93 -8.18
C THR A 49 2.81 -5.16 -7.76
N GLU A 50 1.67 -5.83 -7.80
CA GLU A 50 0.37 -5.33 -7.39
C GLU A 50 -0.47 -6.52 -6.91
N ILE A 51 -1.23 -6.34 -5.82
CA ILE A 51 -2.19 -7.33 -5.33
C ILE A 51 -3.54 -6.67 -5.05
N LEU A 52 -4.61 -7.44 -5.13
CA LEU A 52 -5.94 -7.05 -4.65
C LEU A 52 -6.25 -7.78 -3.35
N ILE A 53 -6.57 -7.04 -2.29
CA ILE A 53 -7.01 -7.58 -1.00
C ILE A 53 -8.49 -7.25 -0.78
N GLN A 54 -9.19 -8.10 -0.03
CA GLN A 54 -10.61 -7.90 0.30
C GLN A 54 -10.77 -7.48 1.75
N ARG A 55 -11.26 -6.26 2.00
CA ARG A 55 -11.57 -5.80 3.35
C ARG A 55 -13.04 -6.08 3.68
N PRO A 56 -13.34 -6.87 4.73
CA PRO A 56 -14.71 -7.03 5.21
C PRO A 56 -15.29 -5.72 5.74
N LYS A 57 -16.58 -5.50 5.52
CA LYS A 57 -17.38 -4.41 6.09
C LYS A 57 -18.61 -4.99 6.81
N PRO A 58 -19.20 -4.23 7.76
CA PRO A 58 -20.48 -4.59 8.34
C PRO A 58 -21.53 -4.89 7.25
N GLY A 59 -22.37 -5.90 7.50
CA GLY A 59 -23.39 -6.34 6.55
C GLY A 59 -22.91 -7.34 5.50
N GLY A 60 -21.77 -8.01 5.72
CA GLY A 60 -21.27 -9.07 4.83
C GLY A 60 -20.70 -8.59 3.50
N LEU A 61 -20.55 -7.27 3.32
CA LEU A 61 -19.95 -6.68 2.13
C LEU A 61 -18.42 -6.74 2.21
N THR A 62 -17.76 -6.97 1.09
CA THR A 62 -16.31 -6.82 0.95
C THR A 62 -15.99 -5.64 0.03
N VAL A 63 -14.89 -4.94 0.33
CA VAL A 63 -14.37 -3.89 -0.54
C VAL A 63 -12.97 -4.25 -0.97
N PRO A 64 -12.69 -4.26 -2.28
CA PRO A 64 -11.35 -4.50 -2.77
C PRO A 64 -10.46 -3.29 -2.50
N TYR A 65 -9.21 -3.55 -2.13
CA TYR A 65 -8.13 -2.56 -2.06
C TYR A 65 -6.99 -3.05 -2.95
N ARG A 66 -6.40 -2.13 -3.70
CA ARG A 66 -5.19 -2.35 -4.48
C ARG A 66 -3.99 -2.06 -3.61
N VAL A 67 -3.01 -2.95 -3.58
CA VAL A 67 -1.75 -2.72 -2.85
C VAL A 67 -0.60 -2.75 -3.85
N THR A 68 0.30 -1.77 -3.76
CA THR A 68 1.49 -1.69 -4.62
C THR A 68 2.69 -1.18 -3.83
N ASP A 69 3.89 -1.56 -4.25
CA ASP A 69 5.16 -0.99 -3.78
C ASP A 69 5.83 -0.06 -4.79
N ASN A 70 5.19 0.16 -5.96
CA ASN A 70 5.73 0.95 -7.03
C ASN A 70 4.84 2.17 -7.35
N PRO A 71 4.95 3.25 -6.54
CA PRO A 71 4.16 4.46 -6.73
C PRO A 71 4.47 5.19 -8.04
N SER A 72 5.60 4.92 -8.70
CA SER A 72 5.95 5.55 -9.99
C SER A 72 5.02 5.14 -11.13
N LYS A 73 4.28 4.03 -10.99
CA LYS A 73 3.28 3.57 -11.97
C LYS A 73 1.89 4.20 -11.76
N LEU A 74 1.71 5.00 -10.72
CA LEU A 74 0.43 5.63 -10.42
C LEU A 74 0.22 6.87 -11.28
N SER A 75 -0.93 6.93 -11.96
CA SER A 75 -1.38 8.16 -12.62
C SER A 75 -1.79 9.22 -11.58
N TYR A 76 -1.92 10.49 -11.97
CA TYR A 76 -2.49 11.53 -11.09
C TYR A 76 -3.87 11.16 -10.53
N ALA A 77 -4.73 10.54 -11.33
CA ALA A 77 -6.05 10.07 -10.88
C ALA A 77 -5.95 8.87 -9.92
N ASP A 78 -4.87 8.09 -9.98
CA ASP A 78 -4.62 7.03 -9.00
C ASP A 78 -4.22 7.62 -7.65
N TRP A 79 -3.45 8.70 -7.63
CA TRP A 79 -3.06 9.40 -6.41
C TRP A 79 -4.26 9.91 -5.61
N ASP A 80 -5.35 10.30 -6.27
CA ASP A 80 -6.61 10.66 -5.60
C ASP A 80 -7.32 9.46 -4.93
N ARG A 81 -6.94 8.22 -5.28
CA ARG A 81 -7.47 6.98 -4.71
C ARG A 81 -6.53 6.34 -3.69
N VAL A 82 -5.32 6.86 -3.49
CA VAL A 82 -4.44 6.40 -2.42
C VAL A 82 -5.13 6.74 -1.09
N VAL A 83 -5.19 5.77 -0.19
CA VAL A 83 -5.81 5.92 1.14
C VAL A 83 -4.90 5.53 2.28
N ALA A 84 -3.78 4.85 2.04
CA ALA A 84 -2.78 4.56 3.06
C ALA A 84 -1.39 4.44 2.42
N VAL A 85 -0.36 4.86 3.16
CA VAL A 85 1.04 4.73 2.77
C VAL A 85 1.84 4.23 3.97
N PHE A 86 2.39 3.04 3.87
CA PHE A 86 3.44 2.57 4.78
C PHE A 86 4.77 3.09 4.28
N ALA A 87 5.57 3.71 5.15
CA ALA A 87 6.78 4.40 4.76
C ALA A 87 7.87 4.23 5.81
N MET A 88 9.11 4.07 5.36
CA MET A 88 10.27 3.90 6.23
C MET A 88 10.87 5.24 6.68
N GLY A 89 10.55 6.35 6.00
CA GLY A 89 10.96 7.70 6.39
C GLY A 89 12.12 8.35 5.61
N PRO A 90 13.07 7.65 4.95
CA PRO A 90 14.11 8.32 4.16
C PRO A 90 13.51 9.20 3.06
N ALA A 91 14.02 10.44 2.92
CA ALA A 91 13.52 11.41 1.95
C ALA A 91 13.50 10.87 0.50
N TRP A 92 14.49 10.05 0.14
CA TRP A 92 14.58 9.45 -1.20
C TRP A 92 13.37 8.57 -1.55
N GLN A 93 12.64 8.04 -0.54
CA GLN A 93 11.46 7.20 -0.76
C GLN A 93 10.36 7.96 -1.54
N PHE A 94 10.25 9.26 -1.29
CA PHE A 94 9.20 10.12 -1.83
C PHE A 94 9.59 10.78 -3.16
N LYS A 95 10.78 10.49 -3.70
CA LYS A 95 11.24 11.06 -4.96
C LYS A 95 10.29 10.69 -6.11
N GLY A 96 9.84 11.70 -6.85
CA GLY A 96 8.93 11.53 -8.00
C GLY A 96 7.46 11.29 -7.63
N TRP A 97 7.12 11.42 -6.35
CA TRP A 97 5.72 11.44 -5.90
C TRP A 97 5.13 12.84 -6.16
N PRO A 98 3.80 13.00 -6.12
CA PRO A 98 3.16 14.31 -6.21
C PRO A 98 3.69 15.29 -5.15
N ASN A 99 3.45 16.59 -5.37
CA ASN A 99 3.87 17.65 -4.47
C ASN A 99 5.39 17.63 -4.22
N GLU A 100 6.17 17.31 -5.25
CA GLU A 100 7.63 17.24 -5.23
C GLU A 100 8.21 16.27 -4.19
N GLY A 101 7.41 15.30 -3.71
CA GLY A 101 7.83 14.39 -2.66
C GLY A 101 7.78 14.98 -1.26
N ASN A 102 7.16 16.16 -1.05
CA ASN A 102 7.00 16.76 0.26
C ASN A 102 6.08 15.88 1.14
N PRO A 103 6.62 15.20 2.19
CA PRO A 103 5.82 14.28 2.99
C PRO A 103 4.66 14.99 3.71
N VAL A 104 4.84 16.25 4.12
CA VAL A 104 3.78 17.03 4.76
C VAL A 104 2.61 17.20 3.80
N GLU A 105 2.86 17.61 2.56
CA GLU A 105 1.79 17.81 1.57
C GLU A 105 1.16 16.49 1.10
N ILE A 106 1.96 15.42 1.01
CA ILE A 106 1.48 14.07 0.71
C ILE A 106 0.55 13.56 1.83
N PHE A 107 0.90 13.82 3.09
CA PHE A 107 0.18 13.30 4.25
C PHE A 107 -0.93 14.23 4.80
N ASN A 108 -0.95 15.52 4.43
CA ASN A 108 -1.97 16.47 4.88
C ASN A 108 -3.38 16.20 4.29
N ARG A 109 -3.49 15.34 3.26
CA ARG A 109 -4.78 14.82 2.78
C ARG A 109 -5.30 13.71 3.71
N SER A 110 -5.77 14.08 4.90
CA SER A 110 -6.64 13.42 5.91
C SER A 110 -6.91 11.89 5.96
N LYS A 111 -6.17 11.00 5.29
CA LYS A 111 -6.52 9.56 5.20
C LYS A 111 -5.36 8.60 5.41
N TYR A 112 -4.12 9.08 5.40
CA TYR A 112 -2.95 8.20 5.43
C TYR A 112 -2.49 7.95 6.86
N VAL A 113 -2.38 6.67 7.22
CA VAL A 113 -1.66 6.25 8.42
C VAL A 113 -0.20 6.06 8.03
N TYR A 114 0.67 6.95 8.48
CA TYR A 114 2.12 6.75 8.42
C TYR A 114 2.51 5.78 9.54
N LEU A 115 2.95 4.58 9.15
CA LEU A 115 3.55 3.61 10.06
C LEU A 115 5.03 3.52 9.71
N SER A 116 5.87 4.19 10.52
CA SER A 116 7.29 3.87 10.59
C SER A 116 7.46 2.58 11.37
N LEU A 117 8.04 1.57 10.72
CA LEU A 117 8.40 0.30 11.31
C LEU A 117 9.91 0.09 11.18
#